data_AF-A0A8T6ZJ41-F1
#
_entry.id   AF-A0A8T6ZJ41-F1
#
_cell.length_a   1.000
_cell.length_b   1.000
_cell.length_c   1.000
_cell.angle_alpha   90.00
_cell.angle_beta   90.00
_cell.angle_gamma   90.00
#
_symmetry.space_group_name_H-M   'P 1'
#
loop_
_entity.id
_entity.type
_entity.pdbx_description
1 polymer ?
#
loop_
_entity_poly.entity_id
_entity_poly.type
_entity_poly.pdbx_seq_one_letter_code
_entity_poly.pdbx_strand_id
1 'polypeptide(L)'
;MMGDFDGNYMGPGMMGFGTPGRGMMGGGMMGGYGCGPGNGSVMGGLDLTRDQRSRINAIVDQTRKAHWALMGKMLDQQASLRDLYNAPTRDQNAIDKGYKSLRDLRQQMYTTSVDARKRIEAVLTPGQRDKLREDWRESGPMVW
;
A
#
# COMPACT_ATOMS: atom_id res chain seq x y z
N MET A 1 -39.54 -6.58 -55.80
CA MET A 1 -38.11 -6.68 -56.19
C MET A 1 -37.71 -5.36 -56.81
N MET A 2 -36.99 -4.51 -56.06
CA MET A 2 -36.44 -3.17 -56.40
C MET A 2 -36.03 -2.58 -55.04
N GLY A 3 -34.84 -2.07 -54.76
CA GLY A 3 -33.61 -1.91 -55.53
C GLY A 3 -32.54 -1.40 -54.56
N ASP A 4 -31.27 -1.64 -54.89
CA ASP A 4 -30.11 -1.10 -54.20
C ASP A 4 -30.06 0.44 -54.32
N PHE A 5 -29.74 1.12 -53.21
CA PHE A 5 -29.31 2.51 -53.20
C PHE A 5 -28.00 2.63 -52.41
N ASP A 6 -26.93 2.78 -53.19
CA ASP A 6 -25.66 3.40 -52.81
C ASP A 6 -25.85 4.84 -52.32
N GLY A 7 -24.90 5.31 -51.51
CA GLY A 7 -24.52 6.73 -51.53
C GLY A 7 -24.74 7.55 -50.25
N ASN A 8 -23.77 7.44 -49.33
CA ASN A 8 -22.92 8.55 -48.87
C ASN A 8 -23.58 9.94 -48.69
N TYR A 9 -23.63 10.51 -47.46
CA TYR A 9 -23.32 11.93 -47.14
C TYR A 9 -23.49 12.23 -45.63
N MET A 10 -22.62 13.10 -45.09
CA MET A 10 -22.50 13.64 -43.71
C MET A 10 -21.68 12.76 -42.75
N GLY A 11 -20.51 13.09 -42.22
CA GLY A 11 -19.76 14.33 -42.00
C GLY A 11 -19.04 14.20 -40.63
N PRO A 12 -17.82 14.74 -40.42
CA PRO A 12 -17.01 14.45 -39.23
C PRO A 12 -17.41 15.29 -38.00
N GLY A 13 -17.54 14.62 -36.85
CA GLY A 13 -17.45 15.23 -35.50
C GLY A 13 -18.78 15.46 -34.76
N MET A 14 -19.03 14.67 -33.71
CA MET A 14 -19.51 15.20 -32.42
C MET A 14 -19.29 14.18 -31.29
N MET A 15 -18.64 14.68 -30.24
CA MET A 15 -18.37 14.01 -28.96
C MET A 15 -19.64 13.58 -28.22
N GLY A 16 -19.54 12.53 -27.39
CA GLY A 16 -20.36 12.48 -26.17
C GLY A 16 -20.58 11.11 -25.53
N PHE A 17 -19.85 10.86 -24.43
CA PHE A 17 -20.28 10.14 -23.21
C PHE A 17 -20.54 8.62 -23.25
N GLY A 18 -19.69 7.86 -22.54
CA GLY A 18 -20.09 6.54 -22.00
C GLY A 18 -18.98 5.50 -21.75
N THR A 19 -17.93 5.88 -21.02
CA THR A 19 -17.05 5.03 -20.17
C THR A 19 -16.93 3.51 -20.50
N PRO A 20 -15.78 3.01 -20.98
CA PRO A 20 -15.44 1.59 -20.84
C PRO A 20 -14.93 1.33 -19.41
N GLY A 21 -15.83 1.40 -18.44
CA GLY A 21 -15.57 1.07 -17.05
C GLY A 21 -15.92 -0.39 -16.75
N ARG A 22 -15.07 -1.34 -17.14
CA ARG A 22 -15.01 -2.68 -16.53
C ARG A 22 -13.79 -3.46 -17.02
N GLY A 23 -12.81 -3.63 -16.14
CA GLY A 23 -11.68 -4.54 -16.38
C GLY A 23 -10.36 -4.21 -15.68
N MET A 24 -10.22 -3.04 -15.06
CA MET A 24 -8.96 -2.61 -14.45
C MET A 24 -9.06 -2.48 -12.92
N MET A 25 -9.67 -3.47 -12.26
CA MET A 25 -9.70 -3.56 -10.81
C MET A 25 -9.01 -4.85 -10.37
N GLY A 26 -7.69 -4.76 -10.24
CA GLY A 26 -6.81 -5.86 -9.83
C GLY A 26 -5.32 -5.47 -9.74
N GLY A 27 -4.93 -4.31 -10.27
CA GLY A 27 -3.65 -3.66 -10.00
C GLY A 27 -3.84 -2.47 -9.07
N GLY A 28 -4.46 -2.69 -7.91
CA GLY A 28 -4.69 -1.64 -6.93
C GLY A 28 -3.37 -1.17 -6.32
N MET A 29 -2.86 -0.04 -6.79
CA MET A 29 -2.53 1.08 -5.89
C MET A 29 -1.53 0.78 -4.76
N MET A 30 -0.58 -0.10 -5.02
CA MET A 30 0.75 -0.01 -4.42
C MET A 30 1.65 0.63 -5.47
N GLY A 31 1.55 1.97 -5.59
CA GLY A 31 2.59 2.74 -6.26
C GLY A 31 3.94 2.28 -5.72
N GLY A 32 4.89 2.02 -6.60
CA GLY A 32 6.17 1.38 -6.25
C GLY A 32 6.85 2.05 -5.05
N TYR A 33 6.64 1.49 -3.87
CA TYR A 33 7.44 1.80 -2.69
C TYR A 33 8.71 0.95 -2.82
N GLY A 34 9.74 1.62 -3.34
CA GLY A 34 11.07 1.15 -3.72
C GLY A 34 11.48 -0.26 -3.24
N CYS A 35 11.53 -1.20 -4.18
CA CYS A 35 12.30 -2.44 -4.03
C CYS A 35 12.77 -2.93 -5.41
N GLY A 36 13.55 -2.09 -6.09
CA GLY A 36 14.53 -2.55 -7.07
C GLY A 36 15.89 -2.72 -6.37
N PRO A 37 16.73 -3.70 -6.76
CA PRO A 37 18.09 -3.83 -6.25
C PRO A 37 18.94 -2.69 -6.79
N GLY A 38 18.90 -1.54 -6.11
CA GLY A 38 19.60 -0.34 -6.52
C GLY A 38 18.64 0.84 -6.58
N ASN A 39 18.95 1.86 -5.77
CA ASN A 39 18.31 3.16 -5.70
C ASN A 39 16.95 3.21 -4.95
N GLY A 40 16.95 3.93 -3.82
CA GLY A 40 15.75 4.16 -3.01
C GLY A 40 15.85 3.67 -1.57
N SER A 41 17.04 3.64 -0.98
CA SER A 41 17.11 3.64 0.49
C SER A 41 16.78 5.07 0.92
N VAL A 42 15.64 5.26 1.61
CA VAL A 42 15.29 6.50 2.32
C VAL A 42 16.43 6.96 3.25
N MET A 43 17.35 6.06 3.58
CA MET A 43 18.55 6.27 4.39
C MET A 43 19.78 6.75 3.61
N GLY A 44 19.62 7.14 2.34
CA GLY A 44 20.72 7.46 1.42
C GLY A 44 21.66 8.58 1.89
N GLY A 45 21.19 9.45 2.80
CA GLY A 45 21.96 10.56 3.35
C GLY A 45 22.71 10.27 4.65
N LEU A 46 22.67 9.07 5.23
CA LEU A 46 23.24 8.81 6.56
C LEU A 46 24.69 8.32 6.58
N ASP A 47 25.37 8.27 5.42
CA ASP A 47 26.77 7.79 5.30
C ASP A 47 27.02 6.48 6.08
N LEU A 48 26.12 5.52 5.90
CA LEU A 48 26.13 4.25 6.64
C LEU A 48 27.35 3.39 6.30
N THR A 49 27.97 2.78 7.31
CA THR A 49 28.97 1.73 7.08
C THR A 49 28.32 0.51 6.42
N ARG A 50 29.13 -0.37 5.81
CA ARG A 50 28.64 -1.61 5.20
C ARG A 50 27.86 -2.48 6.21
N ASP A 51 28.37 -2.57 7.43
CA ASP A 51 27.74 -3.37 8.49
C ASP A 51 26.43 -2.74 8.96
N GLN A 52 26.38 -1.42 9.14
CA GLN A 52 25.14 -0.72 9.48
C GLN A 52 24.08 -0.91 8.40
N ARG A 53 24.46 -0.75 7.12
CA ARG A 53 23.59 -0.95 5.97
C ARG A 53 23.03 -2.37 5.92
N SER A 54 23.87 -3.38 6.14
CA SER A 54 23.44 -4.79 6.16
C SER A 54 22.41 -5.04 7.28
N ARG A 55 22.67 -4.55 8.50
CA ARG A 55 21.75 -4.70 9.64
C ARG A 55 20.42 -3.97 9.42
N ILE A 56 20.47 -2.76 8.88
CA ILE A 56 19.27 -1.97 8.56
C ILE A 56 18.44 -2.64 7.47
N ASN A 57 19.06 -3.14 6.40
CA ASN A 57 18.35 -3.88 5.36
C ASN A 57 17.65 -5.12 5.92
N ALA A 58 18.30 -5.86 6.82
CA ALA A 58 17.68 -7.01 7.47
C ALA A 58 16.46 -6.62 8.31
N ILE A 59 16.50 -5.47 9.01
CA ILE A 59 15.35 -4.95 9.77
C ILE A 59 14.22 -4.58 8.80
N VAL A 60 14.51 -3.83 7.74
CA VAL A 60 13.53 -3.42 6.72
C VAL A 60 12.88 -4.64 6.07
N ASP A 61 13.65 -5.65 5.69
CA ASP A 61 13.12 -6.88 5.09
C ASP A 61 12.20 -7.66 6.05
N GLN A 62 12.57 -7.74 7.33
CA GLN A 62 11.73 -8.38 8.34
C GLN A 62 10.41 -7.62 8.53
N THR A 63 10.48 -6.29 8.64
CA THR A 63 9.30 -5.42 8.75
C THR A 63 8.39 -5.54 7.54
N ARG A 64 8.96 -5.53 6.32
CA ARG A 64 8.21 -5.72 5.08
C ARG A 64 7.46 -7.05 5.06
N LYS A 65 8.13 -8.15 5.44
CA LYS A 65 7.51 -9.48 5.52
C LYS A 65 6.35 -9.51 6.53
N ALA A 66 6.53 -8.88 7.70
CA ALA A 66 5.47 -8.78 8.69
C ALA A 66 4.28 -7.96 8.18
N HIS A 67 4.53 -6.82 7.54
CA HIS A 67 3.48 -6.00 6.93
C HIS A 67 2.71 -6.74 5.85
N TRP A 68 3.40 -7.49 4.98
CA TRP A 68 2.73 -8.32 3.97
C TRP A 68 1.77 -9.34 4.59
N ALA A 69 2.19 -10.01 5.66
CA ALA A 69 1.33 -10.95 6.37
C ALA A 69 0.12 -10.26 7.03
N LEU A 70 0.31 -9.07 7.61
CA LEU A 70 -0.78 -8.30 8.21
C LEU A 70 -1.77 -7.77 7.16
N MET A 71 -1.26 -7.31 6.01
CA MET A 71 -2.09 -6.87 4.89
C MET A 71 -2.92 -8.02 4.32
N GLY A 72 -2.34 -9.22 4.20
CA GLY A 72 -3.10 -10.43 3.84
C GLY A 72 -4.29 -10.66 4.77
N LYS A 73 -4.06 -10.62 6.09
CA LYS A 73 -5.14 -10.75 7.09
C LYS A 73 -6.20 -9.65 6.99
N MET A 74 -5.79 -8.42 6.66
CA MET A 74 -6.73 -7.31 6.47
C MET A 74 -7.61 -7.50 5.23
N LEU A 75 -7.06 -8.03 4.14
CA LEU A 75 -7.82 -8.38 2.95
C LEU A 75 -8.83 -9.49 3.24
N ASP A 76 -8.42 -10.54 3.95
CA ASP A 76 -9.32 -11.62 4.38
C ASP A 76 -10.47 -11.07 5.25
N GLN A 77 -10.16 -10.18 6.19
CA GLN A 77 -11.16 -9.56 7.06
C GLN A 77 -12.11 -8.63 6.29
N GLN A 78 -11.63 -7.92 5.27
CA GLN A 78 -12.47 -7.13 4.37
C GLN A 78 -13.41 -8.02 3.54
N ALA A 79 -12.92 -9.15 3.04
CA ALA A 79 -13.75 -10.12 2.33
C ALA A 79 -14.85 -10.67 3.25
N SER A 80 -14.49 -11.06 4.48
CA SER A 80 -15.47 -11.51 5.49
C SER A 80 -16.53 -10.46 5.80
N LEU A 81 -16.13 -9.18 5.98
CA LEU A 81 -17.09 -8.09 6.19
C LEU A 81 -18.01 -7.90 4.99
N ARG A 82 -17.47 -7.92 3.77
CA ARG A 82 -18.28 -7.83 2.54
C ARG A 82 -19.32 -8.94 2.48
N ASP A 83 -18.94 -10.17 2.82
CA ASP A 83 -19.86 -11.31 2.79
C ASP A 83 -20.95 -11.19 3.87
N LEU A 84 -20.63 -10.67 5.06
CA LEU A 84 -21.61 -10.34 6.11
C LEU A 84 -22.62 -9.26 5.65
N TYR A 85 -22.18 -8.28 4.88
CA TYR A 85 -23.06 -7.25 4.32
C TYR A 85 -23.96 -7.76 3.18
N ASN A 86 -23.52 -8.78 2.46
CA ASN A 86 -24.28 -9.40 1.37
C ASN A 86 -25.23 -10.52 1.84
N ALA A 87 -25.15 -10.92 3.12
CA ALA A 87 -25.99 -11.97 3.66
C ALA A 87 -27.48 -11.56 3.70
N PRO A 88 -28.44 -12.50 3.55
CA PRO A 88 -29.87 -12.20 3.61
C PRO A 88 -30.33 -11.58 4.94
N THR A 89 -29.59 -11.82 6.02
CA THR A 89 -29.82 -11.22 7.33
C THR A 89 -28.52 -10.62 7.82
N ARG A 90 -28.61 -9.37 8.27
CA ARG A 90 -27.45 -8.62 8.76
C ARG A 90 -27.12 -8.99 10.20
N ASP A 91 -26.01 -9.70 10.39
CA ASP A 91 -25.45 -9.95 11.71
C ASP A 91 -24.58 -8.74 12.15
N GLN A 92 -25.21 -7.80 12.87
CA GLN A 92 -24.53 -6.60 13.34
C GLN A 92 -23.38 -6.92 14.31
N ASN A 93 -23.52 -7.96 15.13
CA ASN A 93 -22.47 -8.35 16.09
C ASN A 93 -21.22 -8.88 15.38
N ALA A 94 -21.40 -9.67 14.31
CA ALA A 94 -20.29 -10.16 13.49
C ALA A 94 -19.59 -9.00 12.75
N ILE A 95 -20.35 -8.04 12.24
CA ILE A 95 -19.81 -6.85 11.58
C ILE A 95 -18.97 -6.02 12.55
N ASP A 96 -19.47 -5.75 13.76
CA ASP A 96 -18.75 -4.97 14.77
C ASP A 96 -17.44 -5.65 15.19
N LYS A 97 -17.46 -6.98 15.36
CA LYS A 97 -16.25 -7.78 15.60
C LYS A 97 -15.26 -7.68 14.44
N GLY A 98 -15.73 -7.71 13.20
CA GLY A 98 -14.88 -7.59 12.02
C GLY A 98 -14.17 -6.24 11.93
N TYR A 99 -14.88 -5.14 12.24
CA TYR A 99 -14.24 -3.81 12.31
C TYR A 99 -13.25 -3.69 13.46
N LYS A 100 -13.52 -4.29 14.63
CA LYS A 100 -12.56 -4.36 15.74
C LYS A 100 -11.28 -5.09 15.31
N SER A 101 -11.42 -6.24 14.65
CA SER A 101 -10.29 -6.99 14.09
C SER A 101 -9.45 -6.15 13.12
N LEU A 102 -10.10 -5.42 12.19
CA LEU A 102 -9.39 -4.49 11.29
C LEU A 102 -8.61 -3.40 12.05
N ARG A 103 -9.19 -2.83 13.10
CA ARG A 103 -8.50 -1.83 13.93
C ARG A 103 -7.26 -2.42 14.59
N ASP A 104 -7.38 -3.62 15.14
CA ASP A 104 -6.29 -4.29 15.84
C ASP A 104 -5.17 -4.70 14.86
N LEU A 105 -5.49 -5.11 13.64
CA LEU A 105 -4.51 -5.37 12.57
C LEU A 105 -3.77 -4.10 12.14
N ARG A 106 -4.47 -2.97 11.97
CA ARG A 106 -3.84 -1.67 11.68
C ARG A 106 -2.92 -1.22 12.82
N GLN A 107 -3.34 -1.43 14.06
CA GLN A 107 -2.51 -1.14 15.23
C GLN A 107 -1.23 -1.99 15.24
N GLN A 108 -1.31 -3.27 14.86
CA GLN A 108 -0.14 -4.14 14.74
C GLN A 108 0.85 -3.66 13.67
N MET A 109 0.35 -3.18 12.52
CA MET A 109 1.22 -2.57 11.50
C MET A 109 1.95 -1.35 12.06
N TYR A 110 1.23 -0.43 12.71
CA TYR A 110 1.84 0.75 13.32
C TYR A 110 2.92 0.38 14.35
N THR A 111 2.60 -0.55 15.26
CA THR A 111 3.55 -1.02 16.27
C THR A 111 4.79 -1.66 15.63
N THR A 112 4.62 -2.42 14.54
CA THR A 112 5.73 -3.04 13.81
C THR A 112 6.65 -1.99 13.18
N SER A 113 6.09 -0.93 12.58
CA SER A 113 6.88 0.20 12.07
C SER A 113 7.66 0.92 13.18
N VAL A 114 7.02 1.15 14.34
CA VAL A 114 7.67 1.82 15.48
C VAL A 114 8.80 0.96 16.04
N ASP A 115 8.62 -0.35 16.16
CA ASP A 115 9.67 -1.27 16.57
C ASP A 115 10.85 -1.27 15.59
N ALA A 116 10.56 -1.35 14.28
CA ALA A 116 11.57 -1.28 13.23
C ALA A 116 12.40 0.00 13.31
N ARG A 117 11.75 1.15 13.52
CA ARG A 117 12.40 2.44 13.74
C ARG A 117 13.34 2.42 14.94
N LYS A 118 12.89 1.91 16.10
CA LYS A 118 13.74 1.80 17.29
C LYS A 118 14.97 0.92 17.03
N ARG A 119 14.78 -0.20 16.34
CA ARG A 119 15.88 -1.11 15.98
C ARG A 119 16.87 -0.48 14.99
N ILE A 120 16.38 0.31 14.03
CA ILE A 120 17.23 1.07 13.11
C ILE A 120 18.03 2.13 13.88
N GLU A 121 17.38 2.93 14.73
CA GLU A 121 18.06 3.94 15.54
C GLU A 121 19.18 3.33 16.42
N ALA A 122 19.01 2.11 16.92
CA ALA A 122 20.01 1.41 17.72
C ALA A 122 21.26 0.97 16.94
N VAL A 123 21.20 0.91 15.60
CA VAL A 123 22.33 0.57 14.73
C VAL A 123 23.18 1.82 14.39
N LEU A 124 22.60 3.00 14.55
CA LEU A 124 23.18 4.27 14.10
C LEU A 124 24.02 4.94 15.19
N THR A 125 25.01 5.73 14.77
CA THR A 125 25.73 6.64 15.67
C THR A 125 24.84 7.80 16.09
N PRO A 126 25.16 8.53 17.18
CA PRO A 126 24.36 9.68 17.61
C PRO A 126 24.10 10.71 16.49
N GLY A 127 25.15 11.10 15.74
CA GLY A 127 25.01 12.06 14.63
C GLY A 127 24.14 11.54 13.48
N GLN A 128 24.23 10.25 13.15
CA GLN A 128 23.34 9.64 12.14
C GLN A 128 21.88 9.60 12.62
N ARG A 129 21.65 9.37 13.91
CA ARG A 129 20.29 9.39 14.48
C ARG A 129 19.68 10.78 14.46
N ASP A 130 20.47 11.83 14.71
CA ASP A 130 20.00 13.21 14.62
C ASP A 130 19.54 13.54 13.19
N LYS A 131 20.38 13.25 12.20
CA LYS A 131 20.05 13.44 10.79
C LYS A 131 18.81 12.65 10.37
N LEU A 132 18.66 11.42 10.85
CA LEU A 132 17.47 10.61 10.56
C LEU A 132 16.20 11.18 11.21
N ARG A 133 16.30 11.72 12.43
CA ARG A 133 15.15 12.34 13.10
C ARG A 133 14.71 13.63 12.41
N GLU A 134 15.66 14.39 11.89
CA GLU A 134 15.39 15.59 11.09
C GLU A 134 14.64 15.22 9.80
N ASP A 135 15.18 14.26 9.04
CA ASP A 135 14.53 13.76 7.81
C ASP A 135 13.09 13.26 8.07
N TRP A 136 12.86 12.56 9.17
CA TRP A 136 11.51 12.10 9.55
C TRP A 136 10.56 13.20 10.02
N ARG A 137 11.07 14.36 10.48
CA ARG A 137 10.23 15.51 10.80
C ARG A 137 9.75 16.22 9.54
N GLU A 138 10.60 16.26 8.51
CA GLU A 138 10.31 16.93 7.24
C GLU A 138 9.44 16.06 6.33
N SER A 139 9.80 14.80 6.16
CA SER A 139 9.14 13.85 5.24
C SER A 139 7.99 13.07 5.89
N GLY A 140 7.83 13.18 7.22
CA GLY A 140 6.94 12.32 8.01
C GLY A 140 7.56 10.94 8.29
N PRO A 141 6.94 10.13 9.18
CA PRO A 141 7.44 8.79 9.48
C PRO A 141 7.38 7.92 8.22
N MET A 142 8.42 7.11 7.98
CA MET A 142 8.40 6.09 6.93
C MET A 142 7.17 5.20 7.08
N VAL A 143 6.29 5.25 6.08
CA VAL A 143 5.15 4.34 5.95
C VAL A 143 5.61 3.22 5.00
N TRP A 144 5.81 2.01 5.54
CA TRP A 144 6.16 0.79 4.79
C TRP A 144 4.92 -0.04 4.47
#